data_AF-A0A353LWJ6-F1
#
_entry.id   AF-A0A353LWJ6-F1
#
_cell.length_a   1.000
_cell.length_b   1.000
_cell.length_c   1.000
_cell.angle_alpha   90.00
_cell.angle_beta   90.00
_cell.angle_gamma   90.00
#
_symmetry.space_group_name_H-M   'P 1'
#
loop_
_entity.id
_entity.type
_entity.pdbx_description
1 polymer ?
#
loop_
_entity_poly.entity_id
_entity_poly.type
_entity_poly.pdbx_seq_one_letter_code
_entity_poly.pdbx_strand_id
1 'polypeptide(L)'
;MKVAISMRSVHEPLLRGDMRIIDFIKYAASLAVDGVELDDAYLHGADADFTEIQEVLRETGLEVSCYDIDHQAEGLKGKARQQALEKIKAELVIAKSCGARYVKIVGGAFDSSVTAGDVEVLILQLV
;
A
#
# COMPACT_ATOMS: atom_id res chain seq x y z
N MET A 1 10.36 -0.80 21.47
CA MET A 1 9.28 -1.35 20.62
C MET A 1 8.64 -0.17 19.93
N LYS A 2 8.46 -0.22 18.61
CA LYS A 2 7.77 0.83 17.84
C LYS A 2 6.32 0.43 17.58
N VAL A 3 5.40 1.39 17.57
CA VAL A 3 3.96 1.20 17.32
C VAL A 3 3.57 1.99 16.08
N ALA A 4 2.74 1.39 15.22
CA ALA A 4 2.21 2.05 14.03
C ALA A 4 0.71 1.81 13.89
N ILE A 5 0.01 2.71 13.20
CA ILE A 5 -1.40 2.57 12.85
C ILE A 5 -1.57 2.33 11.36
N SER A 6 -2.42 1.37 10.99
CA SER A 6 -2.75 1.07 9.60
C SER A 6 -3.91 1.93 9.11
N MET A 7 -3.88 2.36 7.84
CA MET A 7 -5.03 2.97 7.15
C MET A 7 -6.30 2.11 7.27
N ARG A 8 -6.17 0.78 7.31
CA ARG A 8 -7.29 -0.16 7.53
C ARG A 8 -8.02 0.08 8.86
N SER A 9 -7.37 0.72 9.85
CA SER A 9 -7.98 1.08 11.14
C SER A 9 -9.03 2.19 11.02
N VAL A 10 -8.97 2.97 9.93
CA VAL A 10 -9.91 4.05 9.59
C VAL A 10 -10.55 3.81 8.22
N HIS A 11 -10.75 2.53 7.88
CA HIS A 11 -11.27 2.09 6.58
C HIS A 11 -12.56 2.80 6.16
N GLU A 12 -13.56 2.88 7.06
CA GLU A 12 -14.86 3.48 6.75
C GLU A 12 -14.76 4.99 6.40
N PRO A 13 -14.09 5.85 7.22
CA PRO A 13 -13.86 7.25 6.85
C PRO A 13 -13.11 7.45 5.53
N LEU A 14 -12.07 6.63 5.26
CA LEU A 14 -11.32 6.72 4.01
C LEU A 14 -12.19 6.33 2.80
N LEU A 15 -12.95 5.24 2.90
CA LEU A 15 -13.80 4.75 1.81
C LEU A 15 -14.96 5.69 1.49
N ARG A 16 -15.50 6.39 2.49
CA ARG A 16 -16.56 7.40 2.30
C ARG A 16 -16.04 8.76 1.81
N GLY A 17 -14.73 8.98 1.83
CA GLY A 17 -14.12 10.28 1.54
C GLY A 17 -14.26 11.29 2.68
N ASP A 18 -14.68 10.87 3.87
CA ASP A 18 -14.77 11.71 5.07
C ASP A 18 -13.37 12.05 5.63
N MET A 19 -12.36 11.27 5.24
CA MET A 19 -10.96 11.43 5.63
C MET A 19 -10.08 11.30 4.40
N ARG A 20 -9.23 12.28 4.11
CA ARG A 20 -8.19 12.16 3.08
C ARG A 20 -6.94 11.51 3.67
N ILE A 21 -6.02 11.08 2.81
CA ILE A 21 -4.75 10.46 3.19
C ILE A 21 -3.94 11.36 4.14
N ILE A 22 -3.90 12.66 3.84
CA ILE A 22 -3.20 13.66 4.67
C ILE A 22 -3.86 13.81 6.04
N ASP A 23 -5.19 13.73 6.09
CA ASP A 23 -5.95 13.80 7.34
C ASP A 23 -5.68 12.55 8.20
N PHE A 24 -5.53 11.38 7.58
CA PHE A 24 -5.09 10.16 8.26
C PHE A 24 -3.67 10.31 8.86
N ILE A 25 -2.70 10.84 8.10
CA ILE A 25 -1.33 11.00 8.62
C ILE A 25 -1.30 11.99 9.79
N LYS A 26 -2.06 13.10 9.69
CA LYS A 26 -2.20 14.06 10.80
C LYS A 26 -2.91 13.46 12.00
N TYR A 27 -3.95 12.66 11.78
CA TYR A 27 -4.62 11.90 12.83
C TYR A 27 -3.65 10.93 13.51
N ALA A 28 -2.88 10.15 12.74
CA ALA A 28 -1.87 9.25 13.27
C ALA A 28 -0.83 10.00 14.11
N ALA A 29 -0.38 11.18 13.68
CA ALA A 29 0.58 11.99 14.42
C ALA A 29 0.01 12.53 15.75
N SER A 30 -1.31 12.63 15.87
CA SER A 30 -1.98 12.95 17.13
C SER A 30 -2.04 11.76 18.10
N LEU A 31 -1.85 10.54 17.60
CA LEU A 31 -1.70 9.33 18.39
C LEU A 31 -0.21 9.19 18.74
N ALA A 32 0.12 8.78 19.96
CA ALA A 32 1.51 8.55 20.38
C ALA A 32 2.12 7.28 19.72
N VAL A 33 2.14 7.24 18.39
CA VAL A 33 2.66 6.17 17.53
C VAL A 33 3.92 6.66 16.80
N ASP A 34 4.76 5.71 16.40
CA ASP A 34 6.03 5.97 15.71
C ASP A 34 5.88 6.00 14.18
N GLY A 35 4.76 5.51 13.65
CA GLY A 35 4.59 5.40 12.22
C GLY A 35 3.19 5.01 11.75
N VAL A 36 3.10 4.85 10.43
CA VAL A 36 1.89 4.46 9.72
C VAL A 36 2.15 3.25 8.82
N GLU A 37 1.12 2.46 8.58
CA GLU A 37 1.05 1.55 7.43
C GLU A 37 0.15 2.20 6.37
N LEU A 38 0.73 2.48 5.20
CA LEU A 38 0.02 3.01 4.03
C LEU A 38 -0.42 1.86 3.15
N ASP A 39 -1.52 2.01 2.42
CA ASP A 39 -2.11 0.94 1.63
C ASP A 39 -2.64 1.51 0.30
N ASP A 40 -2.14 0.94 -0.81
CA ASP A 40 -2.41 1.43 -2.15
C ASP A 40 -3.91 1.45 -2.48
N ALA A 41 -4.72 0.58 -1.86
CA ALA A 41 -6.16 0.54 -2.02
C ALA A 41 -6.85 1.88 -1.69
N TYR A 42 -6.22 2.75 -0.88
CA TYR A 42 -6.71 4.09 -0.57
C TYR A 42 -5.93 5.22 -1.26
N LEU A 43 -4.84 4.87 -1.95
CA LEU A 43 -3.97 5.81 -2.66
C LEU A 43 -4.30 5.89 -4.16
N HIS A 44 -5.13 4.97 -4.67
CA HIS A 44 -5.58 4.98 -6.07
C HIS A 44 -6.67 6.04 -6.30
N GLY A 45 -6.31 7.14 -6.96
CA GLY A 45 -7.24 8.19 -7.40
C GLY A 45 -6.51 9.44 -7.92
N ALA A 46 -7.25 10.34 -8.60
CA ALA A 46 -6.70 11.58 -9.17
C ALA A 46 -6.20 12.60 -8.11
N ASP A 47 -6.40 12.32 -6.82
CA ASP A 47 -6.15 13.24 -5.71
C ASP A 47 -4.96 12.83 -4.81
N ALA A 48 -4.31 11.69 -5.06
CA ALA A 48 -3.14 11.29 -4.29
C ALA A 48 -1.89 12.05 -4.75
N ASP A 49 -1.59 13.17 -4.09
CA ASP A 49 -0.34 13.88 -4.27
C ASP A 49 0.75 13.27 -3.37
N PHE A 50 1.60 12.44 -3.95
CA PHE A 50 2.71 11.82 -3.23
C PHE A 50 3.74 12.84 -2.70
N THR A 51 3.81 14.04 -3.28
CA THR A 51 4.64 15.13 -2.76
C THR A 51 4.07 15.65 -1.45
N GLU A 52 2.74 15.84 -1.40
CA GLU A 52 2.04 16.26 -0.17
C GLU A 52 2.17 15.20 0.92
N ILE A 53 2.06 13.91 0.56
CA ILE A 53 2.24 12.78 1.48
C ILE A 53 3.67 12.79 2.07
N GLN A 54 4.69 12.94 1.23
CA GLN A 54 6.08 13.01 1.67
C GLN A 54 6.35 14.21 2.58
N GLU A 55 5.75 15.36 2.27
CA GLU A 55 5.88 16.57 3.07
C GLU A 55 5.24 16.40 4.46
N VAL A 56 4.01 15.89 4.55
CA VAL A 56 3.36 15.69 5.84
C VAL A 56 4.04 14.59 6.68
N LEU A 57 4.59 13.54 6.05
CA LEU A 57 5.39 12.53 6.77
C LEU A 57 6.65 13.16 7.37
N ARG A 58 7.33 14.02 6.61
CA ARG A 58 8.51 14.77 7.08
C ARG A 58 8.16 15.74 8.21
N GLU A 59 7.03 16.44 8.11
CA GLU A 59 6.57 17.40 9.13
C GLU A 59 6.16 16.71 10.45
N THR A 60 5.47 15.58 10.34
CA THR A 60 4.98 14.83 11.51
C THR A 60 6.08 13.96 12.15
N GLY A 61 7.12 13.62 11.39
CA GLY A 61 8.18 12.72 11.84
C GLY A 61 7.76 11.24 11.88
N LEU A 62 6.59 10.90 11.35
CA LEU A 62 6.10 9.52 11.28
C LEU A 62 6.88 8.72 10.24
N GLU A 63 7.26 7.50 10.60
CA GLU A 63 7.85 6.55 9.66
C GLU A 63 6.75 5.79 8.89
N VAL A 64 6.99 5.51 7.60
CA VAL A 64 6.19 4.51 6.88
C VAL A 64 6.71 3.12 7.23
N SER A 65 6.06 2.52 8.22
CA SER A 65 6.44 1.22 8.77
C SER A 65 6.22 0.07 7.79
N CYS A 66 5.17 0.16 6.97
CA CYS A 66 4.84 -0.79 5.92
C CYS A 66 4.05 -0.06 4.81
N TYR A 67 4.22 -0.51 3.57
CA TYR A 67 3.37 -0.14 2.44
C TYR A 67 2.69 -1.40 1.90
N ASP A 68 1.37 -1.42 1.92
CA ASP A 68 0.56 -2.52 1.43
C ASP A 68 0.28 -2.32 -0.06
N ILE A 69 0.50 -3.39 -0.83
CA ILE A 69 0.17 -3.47 -2.25
C ILE A 69 -0.92 -4.53 -2.39
N ASP A 70 -2.17 -4.10 -2.44
CA ASP A 70 -3.30 -4.93 -2.82
C ASP A 70 -3.19 -5.24 -4.31
N HIS A 71 -3.23 -6.52 -4.69
CA HIS A 71 -3.43 -6.86 -6.09
C HIS A 71 -4.63 -7.76 -6.23
N GLN A 72 -5.59 -7.30 -7.03
CA GLN A 72 -6.68 -8.10 -7.54
C GLN A 72 -6.08 -9.28 -8.29
N ALA A 73 -6.31 -10.48 -7.76
CA ALA A 73 -5.72 -11.68 -8.29
C ALA A 73 -6.69 -12.39 -9.25
N GLU A 74 -7.11 -11.65 -10.26
CA GLU A 74 -7.59 -12.25 -11.50
C GLU A 74 -6.41 -13.05 -12.11
N GLY A 75 -6.70 -14.16 -12.78
CA GLY A 75 -5.75 -15.25 -13.02
C GLY A 75 -4.29 -14.86 -13.29
N LEU A 76 -3.35 -15.51 -12.58
CA LEU A 76 -1.91 -15.27 -12.69
C LEU A 76 -1.27 -15.88 -13.95
N LYS A 77 -1.94 -15.80 -15.10
CA LYS A 77 -1.50 -16.38 -16.36
C LYS A 77 -1.52 -15.35 -17.48
N GLY A 78 -0.60 -15.51 -18.44
CA GLY A 78 -0.53 -14.67 -19.64
C GLY A 78 -0.52 -13.17 -19.33
N LYS A 79 -1.46 -12.44 -19.94
CA LYS A 79 -1.56 -10.97 -19.83
C LYS A 79 -1.86 -10.50 -18.40
N ALA A 80 -2.71 -11.22 -17.66
CA ALA A 80 -3.10 -10.83 -16.31
C ALA A 80 -1.91 -10.90 -15.32
N ARG A 81 -1.03 -11.90 -15.46
CA ARG A 81 0.24 -11.94 -14.70
C ARG A 81 1.11 -10.73 -15.00
N GLN A 82 1.25 -10.36 -16.28
CA GLN A 82 2.05 -9.19 -16.64
C GLN A 82 1.47 -7.91 -16.04
N GLN A 83 0.14 -7.74 -16.06
CA GLN A 83 -0.52 -6.60 -15.46
C GLN A 83 -0.30 -6.53 -13.93
N ALA A 84 -0.40 -7.67 -13.24
CA ALA A 84 -0.09 -7.75 -11.82
C ALA A 84 1.37 -7.36 -11.54
N LEU A 85 2.32 -7.87 -12.35
CA LEU A 85 3.74 -7.56 -12.20
C LEU A 85 4.04 -6.08 -12.40
N GLU A 86 3.51 -5.46 -13.46
CA GLU A 86 3.70 -4.03 -13.73
C GLU A 86 3.07 -3.16 -12.64
N LYS A 87 1.87 -3.52 -12.15
CA LYS A 87 1.25 -2.84 -11.01
C LYS A 87 2.13 -2.90 -9.78
N ILE A 88 2.56 -4.10 -9.37
CA ILE A 88 3.40 -4.27 -8.17
C ILE A 88 4.71 -3.49 -8.32
N LYS A 89 5.35 -3.50 -9.49
CA LYS A 89 6.57 -2.71 -9.75
C LYS A 89 6.33 -1.21 -9.64
N ALA A 90 5.23 -0.69 -10.16
CA ALA A 90 4.87 0.72 -10.01
C ALA A 90 4.67 1.10 -8.53
N GLU A 91 3.96 0.26 -7.79
CA GLU A 91 3.72 0.46 -6.36
C GLU A 91 5.01 0.35 -5.52
N LEU A 92 5.96 -0.50 -5.90
CA LEU A 92 7.28 -0.56 -5.25
C LEU A 92 8.05 0.76 -5.39
N VAL A 93 7.89 1.47 -6.51
CA VAL A 93 8.49 2.81 -6.70
C VAL A 93 7.83 3.83 -5.77
N ILE A 94 6.52 3.77 -5.61
CA ILE A 94 5.76 4.63 -4.68
C ILE A 94 6.12 4.33 -3.22
N ALA A 95 6.17 3.06 -2.84
CA ALA A 95 6.58 2.65 -1.50
C ALA A 95 7.98 3.19 -1.17
N LYS A 96 8.92 3.07 -2.12
CA LYS A 96 10.26 3.63 -1.99
C LYS A 96 10.25 5.16 -1.86
N SER A 97 9.43 5.87 -2.64
CA SER A 97 9.35 7.32 -2.58
C SER A 97 8.77 7.80 -1.24
N CYS A 98 7.86 7.04 -0.64
CA CYS A 98 7.30 7.32 0.69
C CYS A 98 8.25 6.94 1.85
N GLY A 99 9.43 6.38 1.54
CA GLY A 99 10.39 5.93 2.55
C GLY A 99 9.98 4.66 3.29
N ALA A 100 9.09 3.85 2.70
CA ALA A 100 8.64 2.60 3.31
C ALA A 100 9.81 1.63 3.48
N ARG A 101 9.98 1.10 4.70
CA ARG A 101 11.02 0.11 5.00
C ARG A 101 10.63 -1.30 4.57
N TYR A 102 9.34 -1.60 4.67
CA TYR A 102 8.77 -2.91 4.35
C TYR A 102 7.60 -2.74 3.39
N VAL A 103 7.42 -3.74 2.55
CA VAL A 103 6.30 -3.81 1.61
C VAL A 103 5.58 -5.13 1.84
N LYS A 104 4.25 -5.09 1.92
CA LYS A 104 3.39 -6.26 2.05
C LYS A 104 2.54 -6.39 0.78
N ILE A 105 2.84 -7.40 -0.03
CA ILE A 105 2.01 -7.71 -1.21
C ILE A 105 0.84 -8.58 -0.73
N VAL A 106 -0.36 -8.02 -0.76
CA VAL A 106 -1.59 -8.69 -0.34
C VAL A 106 -2.23 -9.30 -1.58
N GLY A 107 -2.29 -10.63 -1.62
CA GLY A 107 -3.08 -11.34 -2.63
C GLY A 107 -4.55 -11.22 -2.32
N GLY A 108 -5.33 -10.70 -3.28
CA GLY A 108 -6.78 -10.77 -3.23
C GLY A 108 -7.30 -12.20 -3.32
N ALA A 109 -8.61 -12.35 -3.51
CA ALA A 109 -9.20 -13.65 -3.79
C ALA A 109 -8.72 -14.13 -5.17
N PHE A 110 -7.81 -15.12 -5.17
CA PHE A 110 -7.39 -15.78 -6.39
C PHE A 110 -8.56 -16.54 -7.03
N ASP A 111 -8.60 -16.57 -8.36
CA ASP A 111 -9.47 -17.53 -9.04
C ASP A 111 -9.07 -18.98 -8.69
N SER A 112 -10.03 -19.90 -8.78
CA SER A 112 -9.80 -21.31 -8.44
C SER A 112 -8.73 -22.04 -9.29
N SER A 113 -8.28 -21.42 -10.38
CA SER A 113 -7.28 -21.96 -11.30
C SER A 113 -5.85 -21.52 -10.98
N VAL A 114 -5.67 -20.57 -10.06
CA VAL A 114 -4.38 -20.12 -9.57
C VAL A 114 -3.81 -21.15 -8.59
N THR A 115 -2.57 -21.53 -8.81
CA THR A 115 -1.82 -22.44 -7.94
C THR A 115 -0.78 -21.68 -7.12
N ALA A 116 -0.28 -22.32 -6.05
CA ALA A 116 0.85 -21.77 -5.30
C ALA A 116 2.08 -21.51 -6.20
N GLY A 117 2.31 -22.36 -7.20
CA GLY A 117 3.41 -22.19 -8.15
C GLY A 117 3.25 -20.96 -9.05
N ASP A 118 2.02 -20.59 -9.41
CA ASP A 118 1.77 -19.36 -10.16
C ASP A 118 2.14 -18.11 -9.33
N VAL A 119 1.86 -18.13 -8.03
CA VAL A 119 2.25 -17.07 -7.09
C VAL A 119 3.77 -17.04 -6.92
N GLU A 120 4.43 -18.20 -6.77
CA GLU A 120 5.90 -18.27 -6.65
C GLU A 120 6.59 -17.69 -7.88
N VAL A 121 6.12 -18.01 -9.09
CA VAL A 121 6.64 -17.43 -10.34
C VAL A 121 6.47 -15.91 -10.36
N LEU A 122 5.31 -15.38 -9.93
CA LEU A 122 5.10 -13.94 -9.84
C LEU A 122 6.13 -13.29 -8.91
N ILE A 123 6.33 -13.85 -7.71
CA ILE A 123 7.27 -13.32 -6.71
C ILE A 123 8.72 -13.37 -7.22
N LEU A 124 9.13 -14.46 -7.86
CA LEU A 124 10.47 -14.60 -8.44
C LEU A 124 10.76 -13.61 -9.56
N GLN A 125 9.74 -13.01 -10.18
CA GLN A 125 9.90 -11.97 -11.21
C GLN A 125 9.99 -10.54 -10.65
N LEU A 126 9.78 -10.37 -9.34
CA LEU A 126 9.90 -9.09 -8.64
C LEU A 126 11.31 -8.84 -8.07
N VAL A 127 12.12 -9.89 -7.92
CA VAL A 127 13.52 -9.86 -7.44
C VAL A 127 14.51 -9.89 -8.60
#